data_AF-A0A1N7JLX5-F1
#
_entry.id   AF-A0A1N7JLX5-F1
#
_cell.length_a   1.000
_cell.length_b   1.000
_cell.length_c   1.000
_cell.angle_alpha   90.00
_cell.angle_beta   90.00
_cell.angle_gamma   90.00
#
_symmetry.space_group_name_H-M   'P 1'
#
loop_
_entity.id
_entity.type
_entity.pdbx_description
1 polymer ?
#
loop_
_entity_poly.entity_id
_entity_poly.type
_entity_poly.pdbx_seq_one_letter_code
_entity_poly.pdbx_strand_id
1 'polypeptide(L)'
;MSLASEIQQEQPATFQNKVLLVSFEKQSGLVKKLNKVAQEVGQHVLDQVPADRTFNFVTLKSAIEEAKEGGYNLIVAVDPEGDRLSLVVKKGGSGAFMLLNAHQVAAVLLQEWIKSGKYADLHLFKSILMSDVLDVVARKGRIETIDQVIGAGELKAAMHANQAVLSDKPVAAFNIDQQVIHSDLSFEDIVLELVALEAIQGLQEKTIYDALLEVYFYNGFYKEKTVALDLSLDVHKKQLNKFLSEVRKSPKFLEEIFSVSAVTDFNKGIKKNILTDKVYKHPITGTNILKVETVEGVSITFVPTEDKLTYYISVRESVNSPERFEMANKALDQEIFKLVSFLNRQI
;
A
#
# COMPACT_ATOMS: atom_id res chain seq x y z
N MET A 1 26.58 -5.45 3.21
CA MET A 1 26.98 -4.69 2.00
C MET A 1 25.76 -3.89 1.54
N SER A 2 25.88 -2.60 1.20
CA SER A 2 24.73 -1.79 0.78
C SER A 2 24.31 -2.17 -0.66
N LEU A 3 23.04 -1.98 -1.06
CA LEU A 3 22.65 -2.18 -2.46
C LEU A 3 23.53 -1.33 -3.41
N ALA A 4 23.98 -0.16 -2.93
CA ALA A 4 24.91 0.71 -3.65
C ALA A 4 26.31 0.09 -3.88
N SER A 5 26.75 -0.87 -3.06
CA SER A 5 28.05 -1.53 -3.23
C SER A 5 28.08 -2.66 -4.27
N GLU A 6 26.92 -3.18 -4.68
CA GLU A 6 26.81 -4.21 -5.73
C GLU A 6 26.82 -3.62 -7.16
N ILE A 7 26.53 -2.31 -7.30
CA ILE A 7 26.43 -1.62 -8.59
C ILE A 7 27.81 -1.43 -9.27
N GLN A 8 28.93 -1.66 -8.56
CA GLN A 8 30.28 -1.40 -9.07
C GLN A 8 30.93 -2.54 -9.87
N GLN A 9 30.24 -3.66 -10.10
CA GLN A 9 30.77 -4.75 -10.93
C GLN A 9 29.90 -4.94 -12.19
N GLU A 10 30.43 -4.43 -13.31
CA GLU A 10 30.04 -4.68 -14.71
C GLU A 10 28.57 -4.38 -15.10
N GLN A 11 28.29 -3.11 -15.42
CA GLN A 11 27.08 -2.74 -16.17
C GLN A 11 27.19 -3.22 -17.63
N PRO A 12 26.29 -4.09 -18.14
CA PRO A 12 26.19 -4.35 -19.57
C PRO A 12 25.71 -3.08 -20.30
N ALA A 13 26.20 -2.89 -21.52
CA ALA A 13 26.13 -1.63 -22.28
C ALA A 13 24.72 -1.19 -22.76
N THR A 14 23.62 -1.80 -22.31
CA THR A 14 22.28 -1.61 -22.91
C THR A 14 21.22 -0.99 -21.99
N PHE A 15 21.31 -1.08 -20.66
CA PHE A 15 20.32 -0.48 -19.75
C PHE A 15 20.81 0.83 -19.14
N GLN A 16 20.06 1.92 -19.36
CA GLN A 16 20.27 3.20 -18.70
C GLN A 16 19.11 3.45 -17.73
N ASN A 17 19.40 3.49 -16.43
CA ASN A 17 18.40 3.83 -15.41
C ASN A 17 18.11 5.33 -15.45
N LYS A 18 17.07 5.70 -16.21
CA LYS A 18 16.55 7.05 -16.30
C LYS A 18 15.38 7.22 -15.32
N VAL A 19 15.51 8.11 -14.35
CA VAL A 19 14.51 8.36 -13.30
C VAL A 19 13.92 9.75 -13.44
N LEU A 20 12.59 9.87 -13.40
CA LEU A 20 11.91 11.16 -13.31
C LEU A 20 11.47 11.40 -11.87
N LEU A 21 12.10 12.36 -11.19
CA LEU A 21 11.69 12.78 -9.85
C LEU A 21 10.53 13.78 -9.94
N VAL A 22 9.41 13.45 -9.32
CA VAL A 22 8.20 14.27 -9.30
C VAL A 22 7.96 14.79 -7.88
N SER A 23 7.63 16.09 -7.76
CA SER A 23 7.32 16.72 -6.47
C SER A 23 6.47 17.97 -6.69
N PHE A 24 5.92 18.52 -5.61
CA PHE A 24 5.22 19.80 -5.61
C PHE A 24 6.17 21.02 -5.66
N GLU A 25 7.46 20.79 -5.41
CA GLU A 25 8.51 21.80 -5.54
C GLU A 25 9.85 21.17 -5.95
N LYS A 26 10.85 22.01 -6.25
CA LYS A 26 12.19 21.57 -6.65
C LYS A 26 12.97 20.91 -5.51
N GLN A 27 13.17 19.61 -5.62
CA GLN A 27 13.97 18.76 -4.72
C GLN A 27 15.45 18.63 -5.17
N SER A 28 16.18 19.75 -5.27
CA SER A 28 17.58 19.75 -5.79
C SER A 28 18.54 18.86 -4.98
N GLY A 29 18.32 18.73 -3.67
CA GLY A 29 19.12 17.88 -2.79
C GLY A 29 18.97 16.39 -3.13
N LEU A 30 17.72 15.95 -3.26
CA LEU A 30 17.40 14.56 -3.63
C LEU A 30 17.89 14.22 -5.04
N VAL A 31 17.75 15.12 -6.02
CA VAL A 31 18.32 14.92 -7.38
C VAL A 31 19.82 14.63 -7.32
N LYS A 32 20.59 15.41 -6.53
CA LYS A 32 22.04 15.17 -6.37
C LYS A 32 22.34 13.81 -5.73
N LYS A 33 21.51 13.34 -4.79
CA LYS A 33 21.66 12.01 -4.20
C LYS A 33 21.34 10.90 -5.21
N LEU A 34 20.25 11.03 -5.95
CA LEU A 34 19.79 10.01 -6.90
C LEU A 34 20.73 9.82 -8.10
N ASN A 35 21.42 10.89 -8.54
CA ASN A 35 22.46 10.79 -9.58
C ASN A 35 23.66 9.90 -9.19
N LYS A 36 23.73 9.40 -7.94
CA LYS A 36 24.74 8.42 -7.53
C LYS A 36 24.39 6.98 -7.92
N VAL A 37 23.11 6.70 -8.20
CA VAL A 37 22.58 5.35 -8.46
C VAL A 37 21.76 5.25 -9.75
N ALA A 38 21.39 6.40 -10.35
CA ALA A 38 20.77 6.49 -11.67
C ALA A 38 21.69 7.22 -12.64
N GLN A 39 21.66 6.82 -13.91
CA GLN A 39 22.46 7.44 -14.98
C GLN A 39 21.91 8.81 -15.37
N GLU A 40 20.58 9.00 -15.29
CA GLU A 40 19.94 10.30 -15.54
C GLU A 40 18.78 10.50 -14.56
N VAL A 41 18.75 11.66 -13.91
CA VAL A 41 17.64 12.06 -13.04
C VAL A 41 17.03 13.35 -13.57
N GLY A 42 15.84 13.23 -14.16
CA GLY A 42 14.98 14.35 -14.53
C GLY A 42 14.19 14.88 -13.33
N GLN A 43 13.63 16.07 -13.47
CA GLN A 43 12.78 16.66 -12.44
C GLN A 43 11.53 17.29 -13.05
N HIS A 44 10.37 16.89 -12.54
CA HIS A 44 9.07 17.43 -12.89
C HIS A 44 8.41 18.03 -11.65
N VAL A 45 8.01 19.30 -11.73
CA VAL A 45 7.28 19.98 -10.65
C VAL A 45 5.80 20.01 -11.03
N LEU A 46 4.94 19.50 -10.14
CA LEU A 46 3.50 19.51 -10.35
C LEU A 46 2.92 20.91 -10.15
N ASP A 47 2.02 21.31 -11.06
CA ASP A 47 1.39 22.64 -11.02
C ASP A 47 0.42 22.82 -9.85
N GLN A 48 -0.12 21.72 -9.32
CA GLN A 48 -1.14 21.73 -8.28
C GLN A 48 -0.80 20.75 -7.17
N VAL A 49 -0.97 21.21 -5.94
CA VAL A 49 -0.88 20.39 -4.73
C VAL A 49 -2.29 19.97 -4.33
N PRO A 50 -2.64 18.68 -4.40
CA PRO A 50 -3.94 18.21 -3.92
C PRO A 50 -4.03 18.43 -2.41
N ALA A 51 -5.26 18.61 -1.90
CA ALA A 51 -5.49 18.90 -0.48
C ALA A 51 -4.98 17.80 0.45
N ASP A 52 -5.03 16.54 0.02
CA ASP A 52 -4.51 15.38 0.77
C ASP A 52 -3.01 15.12 0.52
N ARG A 53 -2.39 15.86 -0.41
CA ARG A 53 -0.99 15.74 -0.83
C ARG A 53 -0.59 14.36 -1.36
N THR A 54 -1.57 13.52 -1.69
CA THR A 54 -1.33 12.18 -2.23
C THR A 54 -1.15 12.22 -3.74
N PHE A 55 -0.40 11.24 -4.25
CA PHE A 55 -0.20 11.07 -5.68
C PHE A 55 -1.18 10.05 -6.26
N ASN A 56 -1.94 10.43 -7.28
CA ASN A 56 -2.82 9.54 -8.02
C ASN A 56 -2.58 9.69 -9.53
N PHE A 57 -3.30 8.91 -10.33
CA PHE A 57 -3.14 8.92 -11.78
C PHE A 57 -3.41 10.30 -12.39
N VAL A 58 -4.37 11.05 -11.85
CA VAL A 58 -4.72 12.39 -12.35
C VAL A 58 -3.58 13.37 -12.06
N THR A 59 -3.07 13.37 -10.83
CA THR A 59 -1.98 14.29 -10.44
C THR A 59 -0.67 13.96 -11.15
N LEU A 60 -0.40 12.69 -11.46
CA LEU A 60 0.85 12.26 -12.10
C LEU A 60 0.76 12.19 -13.64
N LYS A 61 -0.36 12.55 -14.25
CA LYS A 61 -0.58 12.38 -15.69
C LYS A 61 0.49 13.07 -16.54
N SER A 62 0.80 14.35 -16.26
CA SER A 62 1.81 15.13 -16.97
C SER A 62 3.21 14.51 -16.85
N ALA A 63 3.58 14.07 -15.65
CA ALA A 63 4.85 13.40 -15.41
C ALA A 63 4.94 12.06 -16.16
N ILE A 64 3.85 11.31 -16.27
CA ILE A 64 3.81 10.06 -17.04
C ILE A 64 3.99 10.32 -18.54
N GLU A 65 3.45 11.42 -19.07
CA GLU A 65 3.64 11.83 -20.46
C GLU A 65 5.10 12.23 -20.72
N GLU A 66 5.69 13.07 -19.86
CA GLU A 66 7.11 13.45 -19.92
C GLU A 66 8.03 12.22 -19.78
N ALA A 67 7.68 11.29 -18.88
CA ALA A 67 8.44 10.07 -18.68
C ALA A 67 8.51 9.22 -19.96
N LYS A 68 7.40 9.14 -20.71
CA LYS A 68 7.35 8.43 -22.00
C LYS A 68 8.18 9.12 -23.06
N GLU A 69 8.05 10.44 -23.19
CA GLU A 69 8.76 11.24 -24.20
C GLU A 69 10.28 11.26 -23.96
N GLY A 70 10.69 11.40 -22.70
CA GLY A 70 12.10 11.42 -22.28
C GLY A 70 12.75 10.04 -22.13
N GLY A 71 12.00 8.95 -22.35
CA GLY A 71 12.50 7.58 -22.22
C GLY A 71 12.84 7.18 -20.79
N TYR A 72 12.21 7.78 -19.79
CA TYR A 72 12.39 7.42 -18.38
C TYR A 72 11.85 6.01 -18.09
N ASN A 73 12.41 5.33 -17.10
CA ASN A 73 12.03 3.96 -16.71
C ASN A 73 11.20 3.94 -15.44
N LEU A 74 11.50 4.86 -14.53
CA LEU A 74 10.90 4.98 -13.22
C LEU A 74 10.49 6.43 -12.97
N ILE A 75 9.31 6.62 -12.42
CA ILE A 75 8.88 7.89 -11.84
C ILE A 75 8.82 7.71 -10.33
N VAL A 76 9.51 8.57 -9.60
CA VAL A 76 9.47 8.61 -8.13
C VAL A 76 8.80 9.91 -7.72
N ALA A 77 7.59 9.82 -7.17
CA ALA A 77 6.85 10.97 -6.69
C ALA A 77 7.01 11.09 -5.18
N VAL A 78 7.48 12.24 -4.72
CA VAL A 78 7.72 12.52 -3.31
C VAL A 78 7.09 13.85 -2.91
N ASP A 79 6.62 13.94 -1.68
CA ASP A 79 6.17 15.21 -1.14
C ASP A 79 7.34 16.03 -0.54
N PRO A 80 7.19 17.36 -0.41
CA PRO A 80 8.22 18.22 0.17
C PRO A 80 8.54 17.94 1.64
N GLU A 81 7.60 17.34 2.37
CA GLU A 81 7.82 16.96 3.78
C GLU A 81 8.74 15.74 3.92
N GLY A 82 8.96 15.01 2.83
CA GLY A 82 9.82 13.84 2.82
C GLY A 82 9.23 12.73 3.68
N ASP A 83 7.93 12.50 3.56
CA ASP A 83 7.27 11.38 4.21
C ASP A 83 6.32 10.61 3.28
N ARG A 84 5.85 11.20 2.16
CA ARG A 84 5.02 10.50 1.17
C ARG A 84 5.79 10.08 -0.06
N LEU A 85 5.51 8.87 -0.51
CA LEU A 85 6.17 8.26 -1.65
C LEU A 85 5.18 7.49 -2.54
N SER A 86 5.27 7.71 -3.85
CA SER A 86 4.59 6.90 -4.85
C SER A 86 5.50 6.59 -6.04
N LEU A 87 5.23 5.49 -6.74
CA LEU A 87 6.05 4.99 -7.84
C LEU A 87 5.20 4.77 -9.08
N VAL A 88 5.70 5.22 -10.24
CA VAL A 88 5.20 4.77 -11.54
C VAL A 88 6.28 3.95 -12.22
N VAL A 89 5.97 2.69 -12.52
CA VAL A 89 6.92 1.69 -13.02
C VAL A 89 6.50 1.21 -14.41
N LYS A 90 7.46 0.77 -15.23
CA LYS A 90 7.14 0.09 -16.50
C LYS A 90 6.68 -1.35 -16.24
N LYS A 91 5.59 -1.76 -16.89
CA LYS A 91 5.10 -3.15 -16.95
C LYS A 91 5.90 -3.98 -17.95
N GLY A 92 7.14 -4.33 -17.61
CA GLY A 92 8.02 -5.20 -18.40
C GLY A 92 8.00 -4.90 -19.91
N GLY A 93 8.00 -5.95 -20.74
CA GLY A 93 8.08 -5.87 -22.21
C GLY A 93 6.95 -5.13 -22.93
N SER A 94 5.86 -4.76 -22.23
CA SER A 94 4.79 -3.93 -22.82
C SER A 94 5.14 -2.44 -22.90
N GLY A 95 6.11 -1.98 -22.08
CA GLY A 95 6.48 -0.56 -21.98
C GLY A 95 5.42 0.36 -21.37
N ALA A 96 4.25 -0.17 -20.97
CA ALA A 96 3.19 0.63 -20.36
C ALA A 96 3.54 0.99 -18.91
N PHE A 97 3.28 2.24 -18.52
CA PHE A 97 3.45 2.68 -17.14
C PHE A 97 2.28 2.25 -16.24
N MET A 98 2.60 1.86 -15.01
CA MET A 98 1.66 1.56 -13.94
C MET A 98 2.02 2.34 -12.70
N LEU A 99 1.05 3.09 -12.17
CA LEU A 99 1.14 3.68 -10.84
C LEU A 99 0.92 2.58 -9.78
N LEU A 100 1.86 2.43 -8.86
CA LEU A 100 1.72 1.56 -7.71
C LEU A 100 0.92 2.25 -6.61
N ASN A 101 -0.03 1.53 -6.01
CA ASN A 101 -0.76 2.02 -4.85
C ASN A 101 0.10 1.93 -3.58
N ALA A 102 -0.36 2.53 -2.47
CA ALA A 102 0.39 2.54 -1.20
C ALA A 102 0.70 1.12 -0.69
N HIS A 103 -0.21 0.17 -0.87
CA HIS A 103 -0.01 -1.23 -0.46
C HIS A 103 1.13 -1.90 -1.24
N GLN A 104 1.18 -1.66 -2.54
CA GLN A 104 2.17 -2.22 -3.45
C GLN A 104 3.57 -1.67 -3.18
N VAL A 105 3.68 -0.34 -3.00
CA VAL A 105 4.95 0.30 -2.62
C VAL A 105 5.44 -0.25 -1.28
N ALA A 106 4.57 -0.32 -0.27
CA ALA A 106 4.91 -0.89 1.04
C ALA A 106 5.33 -2.35 0.95
N ALA A 107 4.66 -3.17 0.13
CA ALA A 107 4.97 -4.59 -0.02
C ALA A 107 6.33 -4.82 -0.68
N VAL A 108 6.67 -4.02 -1.70
CA VAL A 108 7.99 -4.06 -2.35
C VAL A 108 9.07 -3.63 -1.35
N LEU A 109 8.91 -2.48 -0.70
CA LEU A 109 9.89 -1.99 0.28
C LEU A 109 10.14 -2.99 1.41
N LEU A 110 9.07 -3.48 2.04
CA LEU A 110 9.18 -4.45 3.13
C LEU A 110 9.85 -5.74 2.67
N GLN A 111 9.51 -6.24 1.48
CA GLN A 111 10.12 -7.45 0.93
C GLN A 111 11.62 -7.28 0.68
N GLU A 112 12.04 -6.12 0.15
CA GLU A 112 13.45 -5.83 -0.11
C GLU A 112 14.24 -5.60 1.18
N TRP A 113 13.67 -4.93 2.17
CA TRP A 113 14.28 -4.80 3.50
C TRP A 113 14.49 -6.17 4.16
N ILE A 114 13.51 -7.07 4.08
CA ILE A 114 13.65 -8.45 4.56
C ILE A 114 14.74 -9.20 3.78
N LYS A 115 14.70 -9.17 2.44
CA LYS A 115 15.68 -9.87 1.58
C LYS A 115 17.11 -9.40 1.84
N SER A 116 17.30 -8.11 2.13
CA SER A 116 18.63 -7.55 2.37
C SER A 116 19.35 -8.15 3.58
N GLY A 117 18.60 -8.74 4.52
CA GLY A 117 19.13 -9.26 5.79
C GLY A 117 19.67 -8.21 6.75
N LYS A 118 19.61 -6.91 6.40
CA LYS A 118 20.15 -5.80 7.21
C LYS A 118 19.27 -5.44 8.39
N TYR A 119 17.96 -5.69 8.27
CA TYR A 119 16.95 -5.27 9.23
C TYR A 119 16.29 -6.49 9.90
N ALA A 120 17.10 -7.38 10.46
CA ALA A 120 16.64 -8.65 11.03
C ALA A 120 15.68 -8.49 12.23
N ASP A 121 15.81 -7.39 12.98
CA ASP A 121 14.96 -7.04 14.14
C ASP A 121 13.87 -6.01 13.79
N LEU A 122 13.59 -5.81 12.50
CA LEU A 122 12.57 -4.87 12.03
C LEU A 122 11.18 -5.28 12.51
N HIS A 123 10.38 -4.29 12.89
CA HIS A 123 8.96 -4.42 13.20
C HIS A 123 8.16 -3.67 12.14
N LEU A 124 7.01 -4.21 11.76
CA LEU A 124 6.09 -3.56 10.84
C LEU A 124 5.04 -2.79 11.65
N PHE A 125 5.01 -1.46 11.53
CA PHE A 125 3.97 -0.63 12.13
C PHE A 125 3.03 -0.10 11.06
N LYS A 126 1.79 -0.59 10.99
CA LYS A 126 0.89 -0.22 9.88
C LYS A 126 -0.49 0.23 10.31
N SER A 127 -1.08 1.09 9.48
CA SER A 127 -2.51 1.36 9.57
C SER A 127 -3.30 0.06 9.35
N ILE A 128 -4.38 -0.15 10.12
CA ILE A 128 -5.33 -1.25 9.89
C ILE A 128 -6.01 -1.21 8.52
N LEU A 129 -5.87 -0.09 7.79
CA LEU A 129 -6.38 0.11 6.44
C LEU A 129 -5.40 -0.40 5.37
N MET A 130 -4.18 -0.78 5.74
CA MET A 130 -3.22 -1.40 4.83
C MET A 130 -3.55 -2.86 4.55
N SER A 131 -3.23 -3.32 3.34
CA SER A 131 -3.48 -4.68 2.89
C SER A 131 -2.81 -5.75 3.76
N ASP A 132 -3.50 -6.86 3.94
CA ASP A 132 -3.02 -8.02 4.69
C ASP A 132 -1.82 -8.71 3.99
N VAL A 133 -1.48 -8.34 2.73
CA VAL A 133 -0.24 -8.80 2.08
C VAL A 133 1.00 -8.45 2.92
N LEU A 134 0.98 -7.29 3.60
CA LEU A 134 2.08 -6.86 4.46
C LEU A 134 2.25 -7.80 5.66
N ASP A 135 1.15 -8.32 6.21
CA ASP A 135 1.18 -9.31 7.30
C ASP A 135 1.75 -10.65 6.83
N VAL A 136 1.48 -11.05 5.59
CA VAL A 136 2.05 -12.26 5.01
C VAL A 136 3.56 -12.11 4.80
N VAL A 137 3.97 -10.99 4.20
CA VAL A 137 5.38 -10.66 3.98
C VAL A 137 6.15 -10.60 5.30
N ALA A 138 5.64 -9.83 6.28
CA ALA A 138 6.22 -9.71 7.61
C ALA A 138 6.35 -11.07 8.31
N ARG A 139 5.28 -11.86 8.35
CA ARG A 139 5.29 -13.19 9.00
C ARG A 139 6.36 -14.12 8.41
N LYS A 140 6.55 -14.12 7.09
CA LYS A 140 7.60 -14.94 6.46
C LYS A 140 9.01 -14.41 6.71
N GLY A 141 9.15 -13.09 6.80
CA GLY A 141 10.36 -12.42 7.26
C GLY A 141 10.62 -12.56 8.77
N ARG A 142 9.71 -13.19 9.52
CA ARG A 142 9.72 -13.28 10.99
C ARG A 142 9.70 -11.92 11.68
N ILE A 143 9.07 -10.94 11.02
CA ILE A 143 8.81 -9.59 11.51
C ILE A 143 7.46 -9.57 12.22
N GLU A 144 7.42 -8.95 13.39
CA GLU A 144 6.18 -8.70 14.14
C GLU A 144 5.42 -7.52 13.53
N THR A 145 4.12 -7.68 13.30
CA THR A 145 3.21 -6.59 12.90
C THR A 145 2.58 -5.95 14.12
N ILE A 146 2.60 -4.63 14.16
CA ILE A 146 1.86 -3.78 15.09
C ILE A 146 0.85 -2.96 14.28
N ASP A 147 -0.41 -3.34 14.41
CA ASP A 147 -1.53 -2.63 13.78
C ASP A 147 -1.97 -1.44 14.62
N GLN A 148 -2.26 -0.32 13.96
CA GLN A 148 -2.77 0.90 14.60
C GLN A 148 -3.83 1.58 13.72
N VAL A 149 -4.71 2.37 14.33
CA VAL A 149 -5.57 3.30 13.59
C VAL A 149 -4.75 4.55 13.32
N ILE A 150 -4.45 4.82 12.05
CA ILE A 150 -3.61 5.94 11.63
C ILE A 150 -4.41 6.76 10.63
N GLY A 151 -4.72 8.01 10.99
CA GLY A 151 -5.34 8.97 10.09
C GLY A 151 -4.38 9.46 8.99
N ALA A 152 -4.93 10.19 8.02
CA ALA A 152 -4.12 10.82 6.98
C ALA A 152 -3.18 11.85 7.59
N GLY A 153 -1.90 11.81 7.22
CA GLY A 153 -0.86 12.69 7.77
C GLY A 153 -0.38 12.36 9.18
N GLU A 154 -0.93 11.32 9.82
CA GLU A 154 -0.67 11.05 11.25
C GLU A 154 0.38 9.96 11.50
N LEU A 155 1.04 9.40 10.47
CA LEU A 155 1.97 8.27 10.66
C LEU A 155 3.06 8.56 11.70
N LYS A 156 3.71 9.73 11.59
CA LYS A 156 4.75 10.16 12.53
C LYS A 156 4.21 10.35 13.95
N ALA A 157 3.04 10.98 14.09
CA ALA A 157 2.39 11.17 15.38
C ALA A 157 2.00 9.82 16.02
N ALA A 158 1.49 8.89 15.22
CA ALA A 158 1.15 7.54 15.65
C ALA A 158 2.39 6.76 16.12
N MET A 159 3.52 6.87 15.41
CA MET A 159 4.78 6.26 15.86
C MET A 159 5.24 6.84 17.20
N HIS A 160 5.23 8.18 17.34
CA HIS A 160 5.59 8.83 18.61
C HIS A 160 4.67 8.40 19.77
N ALA A 161 3.35 8.35 19.54
CA ALA A 161 2.38 7.94 20.56
C ALA A 161 2.54 6.46 20.98
N ASN A 162 3.13 5.63 20.11
CA ASN A 162 3.34 4.20 20.37
C ASN A 162 4.81 3.87 20.71
N GLN A 163 5.67 4.85 20.98
CA GLN A 163 7.10 4.59 21.24
C GLN A 163 7.32 3.58 22.39
N ALA A 164 6.49 3.60 23.43
CA ALA A 164 6.57 2.63 24.52
C ALA A 164 6.27 1.18 24.06
N VAL A 165 5.33 1.01 23.12
CA VAL A 165 5.03 -0.30 22.51
C VAL A 165 6.14 -0.72 21.56
N LEU A 166 6.66 0.24 20.79
CA LEU A 166 7.76 0.03 19.85
C LEU A 166 9.10 -0.24 20.56
N SER A 167 9.26 0.16 21.83
CA SER A 167 10.45 -0.14 22.66
C SER A 167 11.79 0.19 21.97
N ASP A 168 11.85 1.28 21.20
CA ASP A 168 12.99 1.68 20.36
C ASP A 168 13.49 0.59 19.38
N LYS A 169 12.65 -0.41 19.07
CA LYS A 169 12.92 -1.41 18.05
C LYS A 169 13.01 -0.73 16.67
N PRO A 170 13.81 -1.26 15.73
CA PRO A 170 13.77 -0.82 14.34
C PRO A 170 12.37 -1.00 13.76
N VAL A 171 11.84 0.02 13.09
CA VAL A 171 10.46 0.02 12.59
C VAL A 171 10.40 0.46 11.14
N ALA A 172 9.66 -0.29 10.34
CA ALA A 172 9.13 0.11 9.04
C ALA A 172 7.64 0.43 9.20
N ALA A 173 7.24 1.65 8.85
CA ALA A 173 5.90 2.14 9.08
C ALA A 173 5.22 2.63 7.80
N PHE A 174 3.93 2.29 7.65
CA PHE A 174 3.14 2.62 6.45
C PHE A 174 1.68 2.92 6.78
N ASN A 175 1.08 3.82 5.99
CA ASN A 175 -0.36 4.06 6.01
C ASN A 175 -0.93 4.29 4.60
N ILE A 176 -2.26 4.51 4.55
CA ILE A 176 -3.02 4.51 3.31
C ILE A 176 -2.80 5.76 2.44
N ASP A 177 -2.37 6.88 3.02
CA ASP A 177 -2.06 8.14 2.32
C ASP A 177 -0.59 8.26 1.93
N GLN A 178 0.05 7.10 1.68
CA GLN A 178 1.39 6.99 1.08
C GLN A 178 2.54 7.41 2.00
N GLN A 179 2.31 7.63 3.29
CA GLN A 179 3.40 7.91 4.21
C GLN A 179 4.23 6.64 4.44
N VAL A 180 5.55 6.81 4.46
CA VAL A 180 6.53 5.78 4.75
C VAL A 180 7.56 6.33 5.73
N ILE A 181 7.83 5.57 6.79
CA ILE A 181 8.91 5.87 7.74
C ILE A 181 9.71 4.60 7.96
N HIS A 182 11.02 4.73 8.03
CA HIS A 182 11.92 3.70 8.52
C HIS A 182 12.77 4.31 9.63
N SER A 183 12.90 3.66 10.79
CA SER A 183 13.62 4.23 11.94
C SER A 183 15.10 4.49 11.65
N ASP A 184 15.70 3.62 10.84
CA ASP A 184 17.15 3.62 10.59
C ASP A 184 17.55 4.27 9.27
N LEU A 185 16.58 4.70 8.45
CA LEU A 185 16.83 5.29 7.14
C LEU A 185 16.19 6.68 7.07
N SER A 186 16.92 7.62 6.47
CA SER A 186 16.27 8.86 6.05
C SER A 186 15.31 8.58 4.90
N PHE A 187 14.28 9.41 4.74
CA PHE A 187 13.36 9.28 3.59
C PHE A 187 14.09 9.31 2.24
N GLU A 188 15.12 10.14 2.12
CA GLU A 188 15.96 10.20 0.91
C GLU A 188 16.70 8.89 0.65
N ASP A 189 17.09 8.15 1.71
CA ASP A 189 17.74 6.84 1.56
C ASP A 189 16.73 5.76 1.16
N ILE A 190 15.48 5.81 1.64
CA ILE A 190 14.40 4.93 1.17
C ILE A 190 14.17 5.13 -0.34
N VAL A 191 14.13 6.38 -0.79
CA VAL A 191 14.01 6.73 -2.21
C VAL A 191 15.22 6.24 -3.02
N LEU A 192 16.43 6.38 -2.45
CA LEU A 192 17.66 5.87 -3.05
C LEU A 192 17.65 4.34 -3.22
N GLU A 193 17.15 3.60 -2.23
CA GLU A 193 17.04 2.14 -2.30
C GLU A 193 16.09 1.68 -3.41
N LEU A 194 14.99 2.40 -3.65
CA LEU A 194 14.07 2.11 -4.76
C LEU A 194 14.68 2.39 -6.13
N VAL A 195 15.40 3.50 -6.27
CA VAL A 195 16.11 3.80 -7.52
C VAL A 195 17.22 2.76 -7.78
N ALA A 196 17.93 2.33 -6.73
CA ALA A 196 18.92 1.27 -6.83
C ALA A 196 18.26 -0.08 -7.19
N LEU A 197 17.08 -0.38 -6.65
CA LEU A 197 16.32 -1.57 -7.01
C LEU A 197 15.97 -1.59 -8.51
N GLU A 198 15.46 -0.48 -9.07
CA GLU A 198 15.20 -0.40 -10.51
C GLU A 198 16.48 -0.58 -11.33
N ALA A 199 17.61 -0.02 -10.89
CA ALA A 199 18.91 -0.23 -11.55
C ALA A 199 19.29 -1.72 -11.59
N ILE A 200 19.18 -2.42 -10.46
CA ILE A 200 19.51 -3.84 -10.33
C ILE A 200 18.57 -4.71 -11.17
N GLN A 201 17.27 -4.44 -11.11
CA GLN A 201 16.26 -5.13 -11.92
C GLN A 201 16.56 -4.96 -13.42
N GLY A 202 16.92 -3.75 -13.85
CA GLY A 202 17.23 -3.46 -15.23
C GLY A 202 18.45 -4.21 -15.79
N LEU A 203 19.42 -4.59 -14.96
CA LEU A 203 20.54 -5.46 -15.36
C LEU A 203 20.07 -6.85 -15.81
N GLN A 204 18.87 -7.26 -15.39
CA GLN A 204 18.23 -8.53 -15.74
C GLN A 204 17.05 -8.34 -16.70
N GLU A 205 16.95 -7.18 -17.37
CA GLU A 205 15.80 -6.80 -18.21
C GLU A 205 14.44 -6.84 -17.48
N LYS A 206 14.47 -6.64 -16.16
CA LYS A 206 13.30 -6.55 -15.28
C LYS A 206 13.07 -5.11 -14.80
N THR A 207 11.93 -4.89 -14.16
CA THR A 207 11.59 -3.62 -13.49
C THR A 207 11.13 -3.87 -12.05
N ILE A 208 10.84 -2.81 -11.29
CA ILE A 208 10.15 -2.91 -9.99
C ILE A 208 8.78 -3.60 -10.12
N TYR A 209 8.11 -3.53 -11.28
CA TYR A 209 6.88 -4.29 -11.50
C TYR A 209 7.11 -5.79 -11.38
N ASP A 210 8.23 -6.29 -11.91
CA ASP A 210 8.57 -7.71 -11.79
C ASP A 210 8.92 -8.08 -10.34
N ALA A 211 9.56 -7.18 -9.59
CA ALA A 211 9.76 -7.36 -8.15
C ALA A 211 8.43 -7.45 -7.39
N LEU A 212 7.44 -6.63 -7.77
CA LEU A 212 6.08 -6.72 -7.23
C LEU A 212 5.40 -8.06 -7.58
N LEU A 213 5.54 -8.54 -8.82
CA LEU A 213 5.03 -9.86 -9.21
C LEU A 213 5.67 -10.97 -8.40
N GLU A 214 6.99 -10.90 -8.14
CA GLU A 214 7.67 -11.84 -7.24
C GLU A 214 7.03 -11.80 -5.84
N VAL A 215 6.77 -10.62 -5.27
CA VAL A 215 6.06 -10.50 -3.98
C VAL A 215 4.74 -11.26 -4.02
N TYR A 216 3.95 -11.12 -5.08
CA TYR A 216 2.67 -11.82 -5.22
C TYR A 216 2.81 -13.32 -5.40
N PHE A 217 3.78 -13.79 -6.20
CA PHE A 217 3.99 -15.22 -6.42
C PHE A 217 4.38 -15.94 -5.13
N TYR A 218 5.19 -15.29 -4.29
CA TYR A 218 5.53 -15.85 -2.99
C TYR A 218 4.38 -15.71 -2.00
N ASN A 219 3.73 -14.55 -1.90
CA ASN A 219 2.87 -14.20 -0.76
C ASN A 219 1.36 -14.27 -1.03
N GLY A 220 0.96 -14.54 -2.27
CA GLY A 220 -0.40 -14.38 -2.74
C GLY A 220 -0.61 -12.99 -3.33
N PHE A 221 -1.46 -12.92 -4.35
CA PHE A 221 -1.86 -11.67 -4.97
C PHE A 221 -3.00 -11.07 -4.18
N TYR A 222 -2.84 -9.80 -3.79
CA TYR A 222 -3.86 -9.01 -3.15
C TYR A 222 -4.24 -7.84 -4.05
N LYS A 223 -5.54 -7.53 -4.09
CA LYS A 223 -6.08 -6.43 -4.86
C LYS A 223 -7.02 -5.62 -4.00
N GLU A 224 -6.74 -4.33 -3.90
CA GLU A 224 -7.45 -3.43 -3.01
C GLU A 224 -8.32 -2.44 -3.78
N LYS A 225 -9.42 -2.03 -3.14
CA LYS A 225 -10.29 -0.96 -3.60
C LYS A 225 -10.83 -0.16 -2.44
N THR A 226 -10.65 1.15 -2.51
CA THR A 226 -11.30 2.10 -1.61
C THR A 226 -12.55 2.66 -2.29
N VAL A 227 -13.66 2.72 -1.55
CA VAL A 227 -14.89 3.39 -1.98
C VAL A 227 -15.35 4.33 -0.87
N ALA A 228 -15.67 5.57 -1.23
CA ALA A 228 -16.26 6.55 -0.33
C ALA A 228 -17.68 6.87 -0.78
N LEU A 229 -18.63 6.75 0.15
CA LEU A 229 -20.02 7.14 -0.02
C LEU A 229 -20.28 8.44 0.73
N ASP A 230 -20.88 9.41 0.03
CA ASP A 230 -21.36 10.66 0.62
C ASP A 230 -22.74 10.42 1.26
N LEU A 231 -22.83 10.75 2.55
CA LEU A 231 -24.00 10.56 3.39
C LEU A 231 -24.42 11.89 4.05
N SER A 232 -24.16 13.01 3.38
CA SER A 232 -24.49 14.36 3.84
C SER A 232 -25.99 14.59 4.12
N LEU A 233 -26.88 13.80 3.53
CA LEU A 233 -28.31 13.84 3.82
C LEU A 233 -28.65 13.07 5.12
N ASP A 234 -29.43 13.69 6.01
CA ASP A 234 -29.78 13.10 7.32
C ASP A 234 -30.49 11.73 7.22
N VAL A 235 -31.23 11.48 6.14
CA VAL A 235 -31.86 10.17 5.88
C VAL A 235 -30.80 9.07 5.76
N HIS A 236 -29.67 9.37 5.11
CA HIS A 236 -28.56 8.43 4.92
C HIS A 236 -27.83 8.14 6.23
N LYS A 237 -27.73 9.10 7.16
CA LYS A 237 -27.12 8.88 8.48
C LYS A 237 -27.86 7.83 9.30
N LYS A 238 -29.20 7.82 9.27
CA LYS A 238 -30.02 6.80 9.95
C LYS A 238 -29.85 5.41 9.34
N GLN A 239 -29.81 5.34 8.01
CA GLN A 239 -29.57 4.09 7.27
C GLN A 239 -28.19 3.52 7.57
N LEU A 240 -27.15 4.35 7.58
CA LEU A 240 -25.78 3.96 7.94
C LEU A 240 -25.70 3.36 9.34
N ASN A 241 -26.29 4.03 10.34
CA ASN A 241 -26.25 3.54 11.72
C ASN A 241 -26.94 2.17 11.86
N LYS A 242 -28.05 1.97 11.14
CA LYS A 242 -28.72 0.68 11.05
C LYS A 242 -27.82 -0.36 10.39
N PHE A 243 -27.26 -0.05 9.22
CA PHE A 243 -26.33 -0.91 8.49
C PHE A 243 -25.14 -1.36 9.36
N LEU A 244 -24.44 -0.42 10.00
CA LEU A 244 -23.32 -0.73 10.88
C LEU A 244 -23.73 -1.55 12.11
N SER A 245 -24.95 -1.34 12.63
CA SER A 245 -25.49 -2.17 13.72
C SER A 245 -25.76 -3.61 13.28
N GLU A 246 -26.24 -3.80 12.04
CA GLU A 246 -26.44 -5.12 11.44
C GLU A 246 -25.09 -5.80 11.19
N VAL A 247 -24.11 -5.10 10.62
CA VAL A 247 -22.74 -5.61 10.42
C VAL A 247 -22.12 -6.05 11.74
N ARG A 248 -22.25 -5.27 12.82
CA ARG A 248 -21.73 -5.62 14.16
C ARG A 248 -22.33 -6.90 14.74
N LYS A 249 -23.62 -7.15 14.48
CA LYS A 249 -24.32 -8.31 15.05
C LYS A 249 -24.02 -9.58 14.26
N SER A 250 -24.23 -9.52 12.95
CA SER A 250 -24.04 -10.60 12.00
C SER A 250 -24.32 -10.03 10.60
N PRO A 251 -23.30 -9.84 9.73
CA PRO A 251 -23.49 -9.29 8.39
C PRO A 251 -24.09 -10.33 7.44
N LYS A 252 -25.30 -10.83 7.74
CA LYS A 252 -25.96 -11.93 7.02
C LYS A 252 -26.18 -11.63 5.53
N PHE A 253 -26.33 -10.37 5.17
CA PHE A 253 -26.46 -9.96 3.77
C PHE A 253 -25.20 -10.35 2.97
N LEU A 254 -24.00 -10.37 3.57
CA LEU A 254 -22.79 -10.81 2.87
C LEU A 254 -22.79 -12.31 2.56
N GLU A 255 -23.50 -13.13 3.33
CA GLU A 255 -23.62 -14.58 3.09
C GLU A 255 -24.32 -14.92 1.76
N GLU A 256 -24.97 -13.94 1.11
CA GLU A 256 -25.50 -14.08 -0.25
C GLU A 256 -24.40 -14.23 -1.31
N ILE A 257 -23.20 -13.74 -1.02
CA ILE A 257 -22.07 -13.69 -1.96
C ILE A 257 -20.78 -14.28 -1.41
N PHE A 258 -20.56 -14.25 -0.10
CA PHE A 258 -19.34 -14.73 0.57
C PHE A 258 -19.63 -15.27 1.97
N SER A 259 -18.94 -16.34 2.34
CA SER A 259 -19.09 -16.97 3.66
C SER A 259 -18.35 -16.15 4.72
N VAL A 260 -19.05 -15.54 5.68
CA VAL A 260 -18.41 -14.66 6.67
C VAL A 260 -17.66 -15.49 7.70
N SER A 261 -16.36 -15.26 7.84
CA SER A 261 -15.49 -15.99 8.76
C SER A 261 -15.33 -15.26 10.10
N ALA A 262 -15.20 -13.93 10.07
CA ALA A 262 -14.98 -13.12 11.26
C ALA A 262 -15.47 -11.68 11.10
N VAL A 263 -15.79 -11.07 12.25
CA VAL A 263 -16.07 -9.64 12.37
C VAL A 263 -15.24 -9.07 13.51
N THR A 264 -14.45 -8.03 13.22
CA THR A 264 -13.69 -7.26 14.21
C THR A 264 -14.39 -5.93 14.46
N ASP A 265 -14.79 -5.70 15.70
CA ASP A 265 -15.37 -4.45 16.19
C ASP A 265 -14.30 -3.69 16.97
N PHE A 266 -13.66 -2.72 16.31
CA PHE A 266 -12.61 -1.90 16.90
C PHE A 266 -13.14 -0.89 17.92
N ASN A 267 -14.46 -0.71 18.04
CA ASN A 267 -15.02 0.13 19.09
C ASN A 267 -15.03 -0.63 20.41
N LYS A 268 -15.45 -1.90 20.35
CA LYS A 268 -15.48 -2.80 21.50
C LYS A 268 -14.15 -3.48 21.79
N GLY A 269 -13.19 -3.42 20.86
CA GLY A 269 -11.93 -4.13 20.97
C GLY A 269 -12.13 -5.64 20.99
N ILE A 270 -12.93 -6.17 20.07
CA ILE A 270 -13.19 -7.61 19.96
C ILE A 270 -13.13 -8.10 18.52
N LYS A 271 -12.68 -9.34 18.33
CA LYS A 271 -12.82 -10.11 17.08
C LYS A 271 -13.70 -11.32 17.35
N LYS A 272 -14.84 -11.41 16.67
CA LYS A 272 -15.75 -12.56 16.72
C LYS A 272 -15.51 -13.46 15.52
N ASN A 273 -15.20 -14.72 15.76
CA ASN A 273 -15.22 -15.75 14.73
C ASN A 273 -16.68 -16.22 14.54
N ILE A 274 -17.24 -16.02 13.35
CA ILE A 274 -18.65 -16.28 13.06
C ILE A 274 -18.91 -17.78 12.91
N LEU A 275 -17.92 -18.56 12.45
CA LEU A 275 -18.04 -20.00 12.26
C LEU A 275 -18.11 -20.80 13.58
N THR A 276 -17.56 -20.25 14.67
CA THR A 276 -17.44 -20.92 15.97
C THR A 276 -18.09 -20.17 17.12
N ASP A 277 -18.64 -18.98 16.85
CA ASP A 277 -19.14 -18.01 17.84
C ASP A 277 -18.14 -17.57 18.92
N LYS A 278 -16.85 -17.94 18.80
CA LYS A 278 -15.80 -17.52 19.74
C LYS A 278 -15.50 -16.03 19.60
N VAL A 279 -15.33 -15.36 20.74
CA VAL A 279 -14.97 -13.94 20.83
C VAL A 279 -13.59 -13.81 21.45
N TYR A 280 -12.72 -13.06 20.78
CA TYR A 280 -11.36 -12.76 21.20
C TYR A 280 -11.24 -11.27 21.50
N LYS A 281 -10.42 -10.91 22.49
CA LYS A 281 -10.05 -9.51 22.73
C LYS A 281 -9.12 -9.03 21.61
N HIS A 282 -9.33 -7.80 21.15
CA HIS A 282 -8.49 -7.11 20.20
C HIS A 282 -7.75 -5.96 20.91
N PRO A 283 -6.47 -5.68 20.61
CA PRO A 283 -5.70 -4.63 21.28
C PRO A 283 -6.23 -3.22 21.01
N ILE A 284 -6.68 -2.96 19.77
CA ILE A 284 -7.29 -1.68 19.38
C ILE A 284 -8.75 -1.65 19.85
N THR A 285 -9.15 -0.59 20.57
CA THR A 285 -10.51 -0.34 21.07
C THR A 285 -10.88 1.14 20.96
N GLY A 286 -12.18 1.49 21.01
CA GLY A 286 -12.66 2.87 21.09
C GLY A 286 -12.75 3.63 19.77
N THR A 287 -12.59 2.97 18.62
CA THR A 287 -12.81 3.59 17.30
C THR A 287 -14.00 2.96 16.58
N ASN A 288 -14.80 3.76 15.89
CA ASN A 288 -16.01 3.28 15.23
C ASN A 288 -15.75 2.57 13.89
N ILE A 289 -14.82 1.61 13.86
CA ILE A 289 -14.42 0.87 12.65
C ILE A 289 -14.86 -0.58 12.79
N LEU A 290 -15.27 -1.18 11.67
CA LEU A 290 -15.60 -2.61 11.57
C LEU A 290 -14.79 -3.26 10.46
N LYS A 291 -14.18 -4.41 10.71
CA LYS A 291 -13.56 -5.25 9.66
C LYS A 291 -14.33 -6.56 9.57
N VAL A 292 -14.75 -6.93 8.36
CA VAL A 292 -15.38 -8.22 8.05
C VAL A 292 -14.41 -9.02 7.20
N GLU A 293 -14.19 -10.28 7.56
CA GLU A 293 -13.33 -11.21 6.82
C GLU A 293 -14.15 -12.42 6.38
N THR A 294 -13.95 -12.89 5.15
CA THR A 294 -14.66 -14.04 4.58
C THR A 294 -13.75 -15.25 4.39
N VAL A 295 -14.32 -16.44 4.27
CA VAL A 295 -13.58 -17.69 4.04
C VAL A 295 -12.84 -17.65 2.69
N GLU A 296 -13.43 -17.01 1.70
CA GLU A 296 -12.91 -16.83 0.34
C GLU A 296 -11.72 -15.87 0.29
N GLY A 297 -11.38 -15.21 1.40
CA GLY A 297 -10.25 -14.28 1.47
C GLY A 297 -10.58 -12.85 1.06
N VAL A 298 -11.86 -12.47 1.16
CA VAL A 298 -12.29 -11.08 1.05
C VAL A 298 -12.25 -10.43 2.43
N SER A 299 -11.73 -9.21 2.49
CA SER A 299 -11.75 -8.37 3.69
C SER A 299 -12.38 -7.03 3.36
N ILE A 300 -13.28 -6.56 4.21
CA ILE A 300 -13.97 -5.27 4.06
C ILE A 300 -13.86 -4.50 5.38
N THR A 301 -13.21 -3.34 5.35
CA THR A 301 -13.11 -2.45 6.53
C THR A 301 -13.98 -1.22 6.33
N PHE A 302 -14.99 -1.05 7.17
CA PHE A 302 -15.92 0.08 7.18
C PHE A 302 -15.44 1.16 8.14
N VAL A 303 -15.23 2.37 7.61
CA VAL A 303 -14.76 3.56 8.32
C VAL A 303 -15.79 4.69 8.15
N PRO A 304 -16.76 4.80 9.06
CA PRO A 304 -17.74 5.89 9.07
C PRO A 304 -17.16 7.18 9.65
N THR A 305 -17.47 8.31 9.01
CA THR A 305 -17.33 9.67 9.54
C THR A 305 -18.72 10.27 9.77
N GLU A 306 -18.79 11.56 10.10
CA GLU A 306 -20.07 12.26 10.30
C GLU A 306 -20.92 12.31 9.01
N ASP A 307 -20.26 12.49 7.87
CA ASP A 307 -20.87 12.78 6.57
C ASP A 307 -20.57 11.73 5.50
N LYS A 308 -19.72 10.73 5.78
CA LYS A 308 -19.27 9.75 4.80
C LYS A 308 -19.15 8.35 5.40
N LEU A 309 -19.26 7.34 4.53
CA LEU A 309 -18.78 6.00 4.82
C LEU A 309 -17.72 5.65 3.79
N THR A 310 -16.49 5.48 4.25
CA THR A 310 -15.43 4.90 3.43
C THR A 310 -15.31 3.43 3.76
N TYR A 311 -15.29 2.55 2.76
CA TYR A 311 -14.97 1.15 2.96
C TYR A 311 -13.81 0.70 2.07
N TYR A 312 -12.92 -0.07 2.68
CA TYR A 312 -11.71 -0.60 2.09
C TYR A 312 -11.89 -2.08 1.85
N ILE A 313 -11.84 -2.48 0.58
CA ILE A 313 -11.93 -3.86 0.15
C ILE A 313 -10.52 -4.36 -0.15
N SER A 314 -10.21 -5.56 0.30
CA SER A 314 -9.06 -6.34 -0.15
C SER A 314 -9.55 -7.73 -0.51
N VAL A 315 -9.24 -8.18 -1.72
CA VAL A 315 -9.49 -9.55 -2.19
C VAL A 315 -8.16 -10.20 -2.50
N ARG A 316 -8.07 -11.52 -2.35
CA ARG A 316 -6.82 -12.25 -2.59
C ARG A 316 -7.01 -13.50 -3.43
N GLU A 317 -6.00 -13.82 -4.23
CA GLU A 317 -5.91 -15.06 -4.97
C GLU A 317 -4.48 -15.59 -4.99
N SER A 318 -4.32 -16.90 -5.12
CA SER A 318 -3.00 -17.50 -5.35
C SER A 318 -2.62 -17.41 -6.83
N VAL A 319 -1.43 -16.89 -7.09
CA VAL A 319 -0.85 -16.76 -8.42
C VAL A 319 0.59 -17.26 -8.37
N ASN A 320 1.07 -17.87 -9.46
CA ASN A 320 2.43 -18.43 -9.53
C ASN A 320 3.10 -18.22 -10.90
N SER A 321 2.45 -17.49 -11.81
CA SER A 321 3.00 -17.11 -13.11
C SER A 321 2.40 -15.77 -13.57
N PRO A 322 3.07 -15.04 -14.48
CA PRO A 322 2.53 -13.81 -15.05
C PRO A 322 1.16 -13.99 -15.71
N GLU A 323 0.94 -15.09 -16.42
CA GLU A 323 -0.34 -15.38 -17.10
C GLU A 323 -1.45 -15.61 -16.07
N ARG A 324 -1.16 -16.37 -15.01
CA ARG A 324 -2.12 -16.59 -13.93
C ARG A 324 -2.43 -15.30 -13.20
N PHE A 325 -1.43 -14.45 -13.00
CA PHE A 325 -1.61 -13.11 -12.45
C PHE A 325 -2.56 -12.26 -13.32
N GLU A 326 -2.34 -12.18 -14.63
CA GLU A 326 -3.19 -11.37 -15.51
C GLU A 326 -4.64 -11.88 -15.55
N MET A 327 -4.84 -13.20 -15.52
CA MET A 327 -6.17 -13.80 -15.41
C MET A 327 -6.84 -13.47 -14.06
N ALA A 328 -6.14 -13.67 -12.95
CA ALA A 328 -6.63 -13.37 -11.61
C ALA A 328 -6.91 -11.87 -11.43
N ASN A 329 -6.03 -11.01 -11.92
CA ASN A 329 -6.18 -9.55 -11.89
C ASN A 329 -7.51 -9.09 -12.51
N LYS A 330 -7.87 -9.66 -13.67
CA LYS A 330 -9.16 -9.40 -14.33
C LYS A 330 -10.35 -10.00 -13.59
N ALA A 331 -10.21 -11.21 -13.04
CA ALA A 331 -11.27 -11.85 -12.27
C ALA A 331 -11.58 -11.07 -10.99
N LEU A 332 -10.56 -10.66 -10.25
CA LEU A 332 -10.69 -9.86 -9.03
C LEU A 332 -11.23 -8.46 -9.32
N ASP A 333 -10.97 -7.85 -10.48
CA ASP A 333 -11.66 -6.61 -10.88
C ASP A 333 -13.19 -6.80 -10.95
N GLN A 334 -13.63 -7.91 -11.56
CA GLN A 334 -15.06 -8.21 -11.67
C GLN A 334 -15.68 -8.55 -10.32
N GLU A 335 -14.95 -9.26 -9.45
CA GLU A 335 -15.38 -9.58 -8.10
C GLU A 335 -15.55 -8.31 -7.25
N ILE A 336 -14.55 -7.44 -7.23
CA ILE A 336 -14.62 -6.13 -6.57
C ILE A 336 -15.81 -5.33 -7.10
N PHE A 337 -16.01 -5.27 -8.43
CA PHE A 337 -17.12 -4.54 -9.01
C PHE A 337 -18.49 -5.06 -8.56
N LYS A 338 -18.66 -6.39 -8.52
CA LYS A 338 -19.89 -7.04 -8.02
C LYS A 338 -20.10 -6.74 -6.53
N LEU A 339 -19.05 -6.86 -5.72
CA LEU A 339 -19.09 -6.58 -4.30
C LEU A 339 -19.46 -5.12 -4.01
N VAL A 340 -18.83 -4.16 -4.68
CA VAL A 340 -19.14 -2.72 -4.54
C VAL A 340 -20.60 -2.45 -4.91
N SER A 341 -21.05 -3.00 -6.04
CA SER A 341 -22.45 -2.86 -6.49
C SER A 341 -23.45 -3.53 -5.54
N PHE A 342 -23.05 -4.60 -4.86
CA PHE A 342 -23.85 -5.25 -3.84
C PHE A 342 -23.92 -4.40 -2.56
N LEU A 343 -22.78 -3.99 -2.02
CA LEU A 343 -22.69 -3.15 -0.81
C LEU A 343 -23.47 -1.84 -0.96
N ASN A 344 -23.32 -1.15 -2.08
CA ASN A 344 -24.01 0.12 -2.34
C ASN A 344 -25.53 -0.01 -2.43
N ARG A 345 -26.09 -1.21 -2.60
CA ARG A 345 -27.55 -1.44 -2.55
C ARG A 345 -28.05 -1.75 -1.14
N GLN A 346 -27.16 -2.16 -0.25
CA GLN A 346 -27.47 -2.52 1.13
C GLN A 346 -27.33 -1.34 2.09
N ILE A 347 -26.42 -0.41 1.78
CA ILE A 347 -26.20 0.87 2.46
C ILE A 347 -27.25 1.87 1.98
#